data_AF-A0A6A3HPQ5-F1
#
_entry.id   AF-A0A6A3HPQ5-F1
#
_cell.length_a   1.000
_cell.length_b   1.000
_cell.length_c   1.000
_cell.angle_alpha   90.00
_cell.angle_beta   90.00
_cell.angle_gamma   90.00
#
_symmetry.space_group_name_H-M   'P 1'
#
loop_
_entity.id
_entity.type
_entity.pdbx_description
1 polymer ?
#
loop_
_entity_poly.entity_id
_entity_poly.type
_entity_poly.pdbx_seq_one_letter_code
_entity_poly.pdbx_strand_id
1 'polypeptide(L)'
;MTVQQQAMQLQQQQFQSFMEQQSNFQREMFEQQSRATRQKHKTDPQKFYGRAGEDLELWLFSIEKHLSSFAVERDSCDSRFVDMVVPFLGLDAMSWYREFKNILGDQPRTWLLFKQQIRVRFRKSDFEFKIPSKLHDLQVTGTQHE
;
A
#
# COMPACT_ATOMS: atom_id res chain seq x y z
N MET A 1 29.75 -38.44 -43.72
CA MET A 1 28.78 -37.33 -43.57
C MET A 1 28.00 -37.34 -42.25
N THR A 2 27.99 -38.44 -41.49
CA THR A 2 27.23 -38.57 -40.23
C THR A 2 27.80 -37.76 -39.05
N VAL A 3 29.12 -37.59 -38.98
CA VAL A 3 29.81 -36.92 -37.86
C VAL A 3 29.53 -35.42 -37.80
N GLN A 4 29.41 -34.76 -38.97
CA GLN A 4 29.12 -33.32 -39.04
C GLN A 4 27.66 -33.01 -38.65
N GLN A 5 26.74 -33.93 -38.94
CA GLN A 5 25.33 -33.78 -38.58
C GLN A 5 25.10 -33.97 -37.07
N GLN A 6 25.83 -34.90 -36.45
CA GLN A 6 25.86 -35.07 -34.99
C GLN A 6 26.44 -33.85 -34.27
N ALA A 7 27.52 -33.27 -34.79
CA ALA A 7 28.13 -32.07 -34.19
C ALA A 7 27.15 -30.87 -34.20
N MET A 8 26.38 -30.72 -35.28
CA MET A 8 25.40 -29.64 -35.41
C MET A 8 24.19 -29.85 -34.48
N GLN A 9 23.74 -31.08 -34.28
CA GLN A 9 22.69 -31.41 -33.29
C GLN A 9 23.15 -31.17 -31.86
N LEU A 10 24.40 -31.52 -31.52
CA LEU A 10 24.96 -31.30 -30.19
C LEU A 10 25.06 -29.80 -29.87
N GLN A 11 25.46 -29.00 -30.86
CA GLN A 11 25.51 -27.54 -30.72
C GLN A 11 24.10 -26.94 -30.52
N GLN A 12 23.10 -27.45 -31.23
CA GLN A 12 21.71 -27.00 -31.09
C GLN A 12 21.14 -27.32 -29.71
N GLN A 13 21.45 -28.51 -29.16
CA GLN A 13 21.07 -28.89 -27.81
C GLN A 13 21.74 -28.01 -26.75
N GLN A 14 23.04 -27.75 -26.87
CA GLN A 14 23.74 -26.86 -25.94
C GLN A 14 23.13 -25.44 -25.95
N PHE A 15 22.77 -24.92 -27.12
CA PHE A 15 22.15 -23.62 -27.23
C PHE A 15 20.75 -23.58 -26.58
N GLN A 16 19.95 -24.63 -26.76
CA GLN A 16 18.65 -24.76 -26.09
C GLN A 16 18.80 -24.83 -24.57
N SER A 17 19.71 -25.66 -24.05
CA SER A 17 19.95 -25.78 -22.61
C SER A 17 20.39 -24.45 -22.00
N PHE A 18 21.23 -23.69 -22.71
CA PHE A 18 21.65 -22.36 -22.26
C PHE A 18 20.48 -21.36 -22.21
N MET A 19 19.65 -21.31 -23.25
CA MET A 19 18.47 -20.45 -23.31
C MET A 19 17.46 -20.76 -22.19
N GLU A 20 17.25 -22.05 -21.93
CA GLU A 20 16.33 -22.51 -20.89
C GLU A 20 16.84 -22.12 -19.49
N GLN A 21 18.14 -22.27 -19.26
CA GLN A 21 18.78 -21.87 -18.00
C GLN A 21 18.70 -20.35 -17.78
N GLN A 22 18.93 -19.55 -18.84
CA GLN A 22 18.80 -18.09 -18.78
C GLN A 22 17.36 -17.64 -18.49
N SER A 23 16.37 -18.27 -19.14
CA SER A 23 14.95 -18.00 -18.92
C SER A 23 14.54 -18.34 -17.48
N ASN A 24 14.98 -19.49 -16.96
CA ASN A 24 14.68 -19.90 -15.60
C ASN A 24 15.29 -18.96 -14.58
N PHE A 25 16.53 -18.52 -14.78
CA PHE A 25 17.19 -17.55 -13.90
C PHE A 25 16.46 -16.20 -13.88
N GLN A 26 16.04 -15.67 -15.04
CA GLN A 26 15.26 -14.43 -15.09
C GLN A 26 13.91 -14.58 -14.38
N ARG A 27 13.23 -15.71 -14.57
CA ARG A 27 11.94 -15.98 -13.92
C ARG A 27 12.11 -16.05 -12.39
N GLU A 28 13.15 -16.72 -11.92
CA GLU A 28 13.44 -16.85 -10.50
C GLU A 28 13.83 -15.51 -9.85
N MET A 29 14.64 -14.70 -10.54
CA MET A 29 14.95 -13.31 -10.15
C MET A 29 13.69 -12.46 -10.03
N PHE A 30 12.79 -12.51 -11.01
CA PHE A 30 11.53 -11.76 -10.99
C PHE A 30 10.60 -12.24 -9.86
N GLU A 31 10.52 -13.55 -9.65
CA GLU A 31 9.79 -14.12 -8.52
C GLU A 31 10.37 -13.67 -7.17
N GLN A 32 11.69 -13.69 -7.00
CA GLN A 32 12.33 -13.22 -5.76
C GLN A 32 12.06 -11.73 -5.53
N GLN A 33 12.19 -10.89 -6.56
CA GLN A 33 11.93 -9.45 -6.45
C GLN A 33 10.45 -9.15 -6.14
N SER A 34 9.52 -9.89 -6.75
CA SER A 34 8.09 -9.76 -6.46
C SER A 34 7.74 -10.24 -5.04
N ARG A 35 8.35 -11.33 -4.56
CA ARG A 35 8.21 -11.81 -3.16
C ARG A 35 8.76 -10.80 -2.16
N ALA A 36 9.95 -10.23 -2.41
CA ALA A 36 10.55 -9.21 -1.55
C ALA A 36 9.68 -7.94 -1.48
N THR A 37 9.10 -7.52 -2.60
CA THR A 37 8.19 -6.37 -2.65
C THR A 37 6.89 -6.65 -1.89
N ARG A 38 6.32 -7.86 -2.01
CA ARG A 38 5.14 -8.28 -1.23
C ARG A 38 5.41 -8.33 0.27
N GLN A 39 6.61 -8.75 0.69
CA GLN A 39 6.98 -8.81 2.11
C GLN A 39 7.23 -7.43 2.73
N LYS A 40 7.78 -6.45 1.98
CA LYS A 40 7.93 -5.07 2.47
C LYS A 40 6.60 -4.39 2.83
N HIS A 41 5.48 -4.87 2.30
CA HIS A 41 4.13 -4.38 2.62
C HIS A 41 3.40 -5.26 3.64
N LYS A 42 4.07 -6.22 4.27
CA LYS A 42 3.53 -7.13 5.29
C LYS A 42 3.90 -6.69 6.72
N THR A 43 4.41 -5.47 6.88
CA THR A 43 4.55 -4.82 8.17
C THR A 43 3.17 -4.43 8.69
N ASP A 44 2.98 -4.57 10.00
CA ASP A 44 1.80 -4.10 10.72
C ASP A 44 1.51 -2.63 10.32
N PRO A 45 0.26 -2.27 9.94
CA PRO A 45 -0.03 -0.92 9.53
C PRO A 45 0.35 0.05 10.65
N GLN A 46 1.08 1.10 10.28
CA GLN A 46 1.48 2.11 11.24
C GLN A 46 0.25 2.81 11.82
N LYS A 47 0.39 3.32 13.05
CA LYS A 47 -0.67 4.13 13.65
C LYS A 47 -0.83 5.45 12.89
N PHE A 48 -2.07 5.86 12.65
CA PHE A 48 -2.37 7.18 12.10
C PHE A 48 -2.55 8.19 13.22
N TYR A 49 -1.67 9.17 13.33
CA TYR A 49 -1.73 10.15 14.40
C TYR A 49 -2.68 11.31 14.08
N GLY A 50 -2.86 11.66 12.80
CA GLY A 50 -3.65 12.80 12.35
C GLY A 50 -2.82 14.08 12.21
N ARG A 51 -1.49 13.94 12.06
CA ARG A 51 -0.54 15.05 11.91
C ARG A 51 -0.46 15.53 10.46
N ALA A 52 -0.10 16.80 10.29
CA ALA A 52 0.21 17.36 8.99
C ALA A 52 1.35 16.58 8.32
N GLY A 53 1.08 16.00 7.14
CA GLY A 53 2.05 15.22 6.37
C GLY A 53 1.83 13.70 6.41
N GLU A 54 0.95 13.19 7.27
CA GLU A 54 0.50 11.79 7.18
C GLU A 54 -0.49 11.64 6.02
N ASP A 55 -0.31 10.67 5.13
CA ASP A 55 -1.24 10.45 4.03
C ASP A 55 -2.41 9.56 4.49
N LEU A 56 -3.56 10.19 4.79
CA LEU A 56 -4.75 9.49 5.28
C LEU A 56 -5.24 8.41 4.30
N GLU A 57 -5.22 8.67 3.00
CA GLU A 57 -5.74 7.71 2.02
C GLU A 57 -4.81 6.49 1.91
N LEU A 58 -3.50 6.71 1.95
CA LEU A 58 -2.54 5.61 2.00
C LEU A 58 -2.70 4.77 3.27
N TRP A 59 -2.95 5.41 4.42
CA TRP A 59 -3.20 4.70 5.66
C TRP A 59 -4.49 3.87 5.60
N LEU A 60 -5.60 4.44 5.11
CA LEU A 60 -6.86 3.72 4.92
C LEU A 60 -6.68 2.49 4.03
N PHE A 61 -5.95 2.63 2.92
CA PHE A 61 -5.62 1.51 2.04
C PHE A 61 -4.77 0.44 2.76
N SER A 62 -3.78 0.85 3.54
CA SER A 62 -2.94 -0.08 4.31
C SER A 62 -3.76 -0.87 5.35
N ILE A 63 -4.74 -0.23 6.00
CA ILE A 63 -5.63 -0.88 6.97
C ILE A 63 -6.53 -1.90 6.28
N GLU A 64 -7.19 -1.54 5.17
CA GLU A 64 -8.04 -2.46 4.42
C GLU A 64 -7.26 -3.67 3.90
N LYS A 65 -6.00 -3.46 3.50
CA LYS A 65 -5.10 -4.53 3.08
C LYS A 65 -4.68 -5.42 4.24
N HIS A 66 -4.36 -4.85 5.41
CA HIS A 66 -3.94 -5.63 6.58
C HIS A 66 -5.09 -6.47 7.14
N LEU A 67 -6.30 -5.91 7.18
CA LEU A 67 -7.52 -6.57 7.65
C LEU A 67 -8.31 -7.24 6.52
N SER A 68 -7.66 -7.63 5.41
CA SER A 68 -8.35 -8.14 4.23
C SER A 68 -9.14 -9.44 4.47
N SER A 69 -8.76 -10.22 5.49
CA SER A 69 -9.49 -11.43 5.90
C SER A 69 -10.85 -11.13 6.55
N PHE A 70 -11.11 -9.87 6.94
CA PHE A 70 -12.32 -9.43 7.63
C PHE A 70 -13.27 -8.65 6.69
N ALA A 71 -13.32 -9.05 5.41
CA ALA A 71 -14.15 -8.38 4.41
C ALA A 71 -15.65 -8.43 4.76
N VAL A 72 -16.10 -9.51 5.43
CA VAL A 72 -17.50 -9.65 5.88
C VAL A 72 -17.84 -8.61 6.93
N GLU A 73 -16.96 -8.38 7.90
CA GLU A 73 -17.11 -7.34 8.92
C GLU A 73 -16.99 -5.95 8.30
N ARG A 74 -16.09 -5.77 7.31
CA ARG A 74 -15.91 -4.48 6.62
C ARG A 74 -17.18 -4.03 5.91
N ASP A 75 -17.84 -4.97 5.25
CA ASP A 75 -19.02 -4.71 4.41
C ASP A 75 -20.33 -4.84 5.20
N SER A 76 -20.26 -5.15 6.50
CA SER A 76 -21.42 -5.20 7.39
C SER A 76 -21.91 -3.79 7.78
N CYS A 77 -23.17 -3.73 8.22
CA CYS A 77 -23.77 -2.52 8.78
C CYS A 77 -23.52 -2.37 10.29
N ASP A 78 -22.52 -3.04 10.85
CA ASP A 78 -22.19 -3.00 12.29
C ASP A 78 -20.84 -2.30 12.55
N SER A 79 -20.40 -2.28 13.82
CA SER A 79 -19.16 -1.59 14.23
C SER A 79 -17.94 -2.49 14.28
N ARG A 80 -18.07 -3.80 14.03
CA ARG A 80 -17.01 -4.79 14.33
C ARG A 80 -15.72 -4.47 13.60
N PHE A 81 -15.81 -4.11 12.33
CA PHE A 81 -14.62 -3.74 11.56
C PHE A 81 -13.98 -2.46 12.08
N VAL A 82 -14.77 -1.43 12.43
CA VAL A 82 -14.23 -0.20 13.01
C VAL A 82 -13.56 -0.47 14.36
N ASP A 83 -14.13 -1.35 15.20
CA ASP A 83 -13.53 -1.74 16.48
C ASP A 83 -12.17 -2.44 16.29
N MET A 84 -11.97 -3.17 15.18
CA MET A 84 -10.66 -3.73 14.79
C MET A 84 -9.68 -2.66 14.29
N VAL A 85 -10.17 -1.53 13.75
CA VAL A 85 -9.33 -0.44 13.25
C VAL A 85 -8.87 0.50 14.37
N VAL A 86 -9.66 0.67 15.43
CA VAL A 86 -9.37 1.58 16.56
C VAL A 86 -7.95 1.45 17.15
N PRO A 87 -7.38 0.25 17.34
CA PRO A 87 -6.01 0.08 17.84
C PRO A 87 -4.92 0.76 16.99
N PHE A 88 -5.20 1.00 15.70
CA PHE A 88 -4.30 1.67 14.76
C PHE A 88 -4.47 3.19 14.74
N LEU A 89 -5.29 3.76 15.63
CA LEU A 89 -5.37 5.21 15.82
C LEU A 89 -4.30 5.68 16.81
N GLY A 90 -3.56 6.71 16.40
CA GLY A 90 -2.66 7.48 17.25
C GLY A 90 -3.43 8.48 18.11
N LEU A 91 -2.71 9.29 18.89
CA LEU A 91 -3.31 10.12 19.96
C LEU A 91 -4.38 11.11 19.47
N ASP A 92 -4.12 11.88 18.41
CA ASP A 92 -5.07 12.93 17.95
C ASP A 92 -6.25 12.29 17.21
N ALA A 93 -5.98 11.31 16.34
CA ALA A 93 -7.02 10.52 15.69
C ALA A 93 -7.92 9.77 16.69
N MET A 94 -7.36 9.23 17.77
CA MET A 94 -8.14 8.57 18.82
C MET A 94 -8.98 9.55 19.64
N SER A 95 -8.47 10.76 19.87
CA SER A 95 -9.23 11.82 20.53
C SER A 95 -10.44 12.23 19.69
N TRP A 96 -10.24 12.42 18.39
CA TRP A 96 -11.35 12.62 17.45
C TRP A 96 -12.32 11.43 17.43
N TYR A 97 -11.84 10.19 17.43
CA TYR A 97 -12.71 9.01 17.41
C TYR A 97 -13.63 8.96 18.64
N ARG A 98 -13.16 9.37 19.82
CA ARG A 98 -14.00 9.47 21.03
C ARG A 98 -15.11 10.50 20.86
N GLU A 99 -14.81 11.67 20.31
CA GLU A 99 -15.82 12.70 20.00
C GLU A 99 -16.83 12.19 18.97
N PHE A 100 -16.34 11.59 17.87
CA PHE A 100 -17.18 10.97 16.85
C PHE A 100 -18.11 9.89 17.43
N LYS A 101 -17.59 9.01 18.29
CA LYS A 101 -18.38 7.98 18.97
C LYS A 101 -19.45 8.59 19.86
N ASN A 102 -19.13 9.66 20.60
CA ASN A 102 -20.08 10.35 21.47
C ASN A 102 -21.21 11.02 20.66
N ILE A 103 -20.89 11.63 19.52
CA ILE A 103 -21.89 12.26 18.63
C ILE A 103 -22.82 11.21 18.02
N LEU A 104 -22.26 10.07 17.64
CA LEU A 104 -23.04 9.00 16.98
C LEU A 104 -23.90 8.19 17.97
N GLY A 105 -23.53 8.17 19.25
CA GLY A 105 -24.23 7.43 20.29
C GLY A 105 -24.25 5.93 20.03
N ASP A 106 -25.44 5.33 20.10
CA ASP A 106 -25.66 3.89 19.94
C ASP A 106 -25.72 3.43 18.48
N GLN A 107 -25.67 4.36 17.52
CA GLN A 107 -25.68 4.02 16.10
C GLN A 107 -24.40 3.27 15.71
N PRO A 108 -24.50 2.30 14.76
CA PRO A 108 -23.34 1.56 14.32
C PRO A 108 -22.35 2.44 13.57
N ARG A 109 -21.07 2.32 13.93
CA ARG A 109 -19.96 2.96 13.22
C ARG A 109 -19.57 2.06 12.06
N THR A 110 -20.32 2.11 10.97
CA THR A 110 -19.98 1.35 9.77
C THR A 110 -18.66 1.83 9.18
N TRP A 111 -17.95 0.96 8.47
CA TRP A 111 -16.68 1.32 7.84
C TRP A 111 -16.81 2.49 6.86
N LEU A 112 -17.91 2.53 6.10
CA LEU A 112 -18.21 3.62 5.17
C LEU A 112 -18.31 4.96 5.89
N LEU A 113 -19.09 5.01 6.99
CA LEU A 113 -19.29 6.23 7.76
C LEU A 113 -17.99 6.70 8.42
N PHE A 114 -17.23 5.77 9.01
CA PHE A 114 -15.92 6.08 9.59
C PHE A 114 -14.99 6.73 8.56
N LYS A 115 -14.85 6.12 7.36
CA LYS A 115 -14.03 6.66 6.26
C LYS A 115 -14.48 8.05 5.81
N GLN A 116 -15.78 8.33 5.78
CA GLN A 116 -16.28 9.65 5.44
C GLN A 116 -15.90 10.69 6.49
N GLN A 117 -16.12 10.38 7.77
CA GLN A 117 -15.92 11.33 8.86
C GLN A 117 -14.43 11.59 9.13
N ILE A 118 -13.57 10.56 9.06
CA ILE A 118 -12.12 10.74 9.24
C ILE A 118 -11.53 11.60 8.12
N ARG A 119 -12.04 11.47 6.88
CA ARG A 119 -11.67 12.34 5.76
C ARG A 119 -12.10 13.78 6.01
N VAL A 120 -13.34 14.01 6.46
CA VAL A 120 -13.77 15.39 6.79
C VAL A 120 -12.86 16.02 7.85
N ARG A 121 -12.42 15.23 8.84
CA ARG A 121 -11.59 15.71 9.94
C ARG A 121 -10.14 16.02 9.55
N PHE A 122 -9.50 15.17 8.77
CA PHE A 122 -8.04 15.21 8.55
C PHE A 122 -7.64 15.57 7.12
N ARG A 123 -8.53 15.47 6.13
CA ARG A 123 -8.21 15.80 4.72
C ARG A 123 -7.76 17.25 4.56
N LYS A 124 -8.35 18.21 5.29
CA LYS A 124 -7.91 19.61 5.23
C LYS A 124 -6.46 19.81 5.66
N SER A 125 -5.97 19.03 6.63
CA SER A 125 -4.58 19.10 7.09
C SER A 125 -3.58 18.65 6.02
N ASP A 126 -3.96 17.66 5.21
CA ASP A 126 -3.07 17.08 4.19
C ASP A 126 -2.97 17.96 2.93
N PHE A 127 -4.06 18.61 2.52
CA PHE A 127 -4.05 19.47 1.32
C PHE A 127 -3.30 20.79 1.54
N GLU A 128 -3.48 21.42 2.70
CA GLU A 128 -2.86 22.72 3.03
C GLU A 128 -1.32 22.64 3.08
N PHE A 129 -0.73 21.49 3.45
CA PHE A 129 0.73 21.32 3.40
C PHE A 129 1.22 20.82 2.03
N LYS A 130 0.46 19.96 1.36
CA LYS A 130 0.90 19.31 0.11
C LYS A 130 0.93 20.29 -1.07
N ILE A 131 0.11 21.34 -1.10
CA ILE A 131 0.16 22.35 -2.18
C ILE A 131 1.35 23.30 -2.03
N PRO A 132 1.59 23.98 -0.88
CA PRO A 132 2.72 24.88 -0.74
C PRO A 132 4.07 24.16 -0.84
N SER A 133 4.19 22.95 -0.27
CA SER A 133 5.43 22.16 -0.34
C SER A 133 5.77 21.78 -1.78
N LYS A 134 4.78 21.29 -2.54
CA LYS A 134 4.97 20.96 -3.96
C LYS A 134 5.27 22.20 -4.81
N LEU A 135 4.66 23.34 -4.49
CA LEU A 135 4.88 24.59 -5.22
C LEU A 135 6.30 25.14 -4.94
N HIS A 136 6.77 25.04 -3.70
CA HIS A 136 8.13 25.38 -3.33
C HIS A 136 9.15 24.43 -3.99
N ASP A 137 8.93 23.12 -3.97
CA ASP A 137 9.79 22.14 -4.65
C ASP A 137 9.85 22.40 -6.16
N LEU A 138 8.72 22.74 -6.78
CA LEU A 138 8.65 23.12 -8.20
C LEU A 138 9.40 24.42 -8.52
N GLN A 139 9.33 25.44 -7.65
CA GLN A 139 10.11 26.67 -7.82
C GLN A 139 11.63 26.43 -7.67
N VAL A 140 12.03 25.52 -6.78
CA VAL A 140 13.45 25.20 -6.55
C VAL A 140 14.03 24.39 -7.72
N THR A 141 13.22 23.60 -8.44
CA THR A 141 13.69 22.88 -9.63
C THR A 141 13.78 23.76 -10.89
N GLY A 142 13.18 24.96 -10.87
CA GLY A 142 13.13 25.88 -12.00
C GLY A 142 14.36 26.78 -12.19
N THR A 143 15.43 26.64 -11.38
CA THR A 143 16.58 27.57 -11.42
C THR A 143 17.95 26.94 -11.65
N GLN A 144 18.04 25.71 -12.17
CA GLN A 144 19.31 25.17 -12.66
C GLN A 144 19.18 24.47 -14.01
N HIS A 145 19.20 25.27 -15.08
CA HIS A 145 20.15 25.09 -16.18
C HIS A 145 20.00 26.25 -17.18
N GLU A 146 20.91 27.22 -17.10
CA GLU A 146 21.71 27.70 -18.23
C GLU A 146 23.01 28.33 -17.70
#